data_AF-A0A1X2EN21-F1
#
_entry.id   AF-A0A1X2EN21-F1
#
_cell.length_a   1.000
_cell.length_b   1.000
_cell.length_c   1.000
_cell.angle_alpha   90.00
_cell.angle_beta   90.00
_cell.angle_gamma   90.00
#
_symmetry.space_group_name_H-M   'P 1'
#
loop_
_entity.id
_entity.type
_entity.pdbx_description
1 polymer ?
#
loop_
_entity_poly.entity_id
_entity_poly.type
_entity_poly.pdbx_seq_one_letter_code
_entity_poly.pdbx_strand_id
1 'polypeptide(L)'
;MAAPIGWSPSGGVPPQPPQQPPQPPPSGWNTPPPQSPGWAPGAPGWSPSQSYGWSPSQPGGTGWPTNPPGGTGWPTSPPGAPWGPPPGGGKPTGKIIGGIAVALTVVIGLVVGVVLATKRSGNDDDASSHLADASTTTSALEPTVSVTALEGLLPTASTVDTALHISGLEIKDTRQAVYVLEADDRVSDMDCVSVPYVSQGAVYEGSGYTAIRARRMEKKDVIIDTAAATFPTSQDATDFREKITGQWQGCARKPLTRYFSYNDDEETWMIGSTETDQDTAHTVAYEEGGEGWACTHAIGSRGNAALEALVCGNGMTDEAATLLNSMLNSVAG
;
A
#
# COMPACT_ATOMS: atom_id res chain seq x y z
N MET A 1 -19.45 -17.92 -80.09
CA MET A 1 -20.29 -16.71 -79.91
C MET A 1 -19.62 -15.83 -78.85
N ALA A 2 -19.79 -14.51 -78.90
CA ALA A 2 -18.94 -13.58 -78.16
C ALA A 2 -19.23 -13.54 -76.65
N ALA A 3 -18.20 -13.25 -75.85
CA ALA A 3 -18.34 -12.89 -74.43
C ALA A 3 -18.58 -11.38 -74.29
N PRO A 4 -19.38 -10.92 -73.30
CA PRO A 4 -19.57 -9.51 -73.01
C PRO A 4 -18.32 -8.89 -72.36
N ILE A 5 -18.21 -7.56 -72.46
CA ILE A 5 -17.01 -6.79 -72.10
C ILE A 5 -17.27 -5.95 -70.84
N GLY A 6 -16.25 -5.87 -69.96
CA GLY A 6 -15.97 -4.67 -69.18
C GLY A 6 -16.55 -4.59 -67.77
N TRP A 7 -15.68 -4.79 -66.78
CA TRP A 7 -15.81 -4.20 -65.44
C TRP A 7 -14.43 -3.72 -65.00
N SER A 8 -14.26 -2.42 -64.76
CA SER A 8 -12.98 -1.81 -64.40
C SER A 8 -12.94 -1.48 -62.89
N PRO A 9 -11.95 -1.99 -62.13
CA PRO A 9 -11.82 -1.67 -60.71
C PRO A 9 -11.05 -0.35 -60.51
N SER A 10 -11.75 0.78 -60.64
CA SER A 10 -11.21 2.12 -60.31
C SER A 10 -11.98 2.75 -59.15
N GLY A 11 -11.88 2.13 -57.97
CA GLY A 11 -12.41 2.67 -56.72
C GLY A 11 -11.58 3.87 -56.26
N GLY A 12 -12.01 5.08 -56.59
CA GLY A 12 -11.39 6.31 -56.11
C GLY A 12 -11.60 6.50 -54.60
N VAL A 13 -10.53 6.83 -53.88
CA VAL A 13 -10.60 7.20 -52.46
C VAL A 13 -11.38 8.53 -52.34
N PRO A 14 -12.37 8.65 -51.44
CA PRO A 14 -13.07 9.91 -51.23
C PRO A 14 -12.12 10.97 -50.65
N PRO A 15 -12.24 12.25 -51.05
CA PRO A 15 -11.35 13.31 -50.56
C PRO A 15 -11.54 13.52 -49.05
N GLN A 16 -10.42 13.65 -48.32
CA GLN A 16 -10.46 14.04 -46.90
C GLN A 16 -11.06 15.45 -46.75
N PRO A 17 -11.83 15.71 -45.68
CA PRO A 17 -12.19 17.07 -45.31
C PRO A 17 -10.92 17.87 -44.95
N PRO A 18 -10.90 19.20 -45.17
CA PRO A 18 -9.74 20.03 -44.85
C PRO A 18 -9.46 19.99 -43.34
N GLN A 19 -8.20 19.70 -42.98
CA GLN A 19 -7.76 19.74 -41.59
C GLN A 19 -7.85 21.17 -41.04
N GLN A 20 -8.38 21.30 -39.82
CA GLN A 20 -8.36 22.58 -39.11
C GLN A 20 -6.92 22.92 -38.69
N PRO A 21 -6.52 24.20 -38.68
CA PRO A 21 -5.26 24.62 -38.07
C PRO A 21 -5.23 24.23 -36.58
N PRO A 22 -4.06 23.87 -36.02
CA PRO A 22 -3.93 23.60 -34.60
C PRO A 22 -4.33 24.84 -33.78
N GLN A 23 -5.20 24.66 -32.79
CA GLN A 23 -5.62 25.75 -31.92
C GLN A 23 -4.46 26.22 -31.03
N PRO A 24 -4.33 27.54 -30.76
CA PRO A 24 -3.38 28.02 -29.76
C PRO A 24 -3.79 27.52 -28.35
N PRO A 25 -2.82 27.29 -27.44
CA PRO A 25 -3.11 26.83 -26.08
C PRO A 25 -3.91 27.88 -25.28
N PRO A 26 -4.71 27.47 -24.27
CA PRO A 26 -5.49 28.38 -23.45
C PRO A 26 -4.62 29.42 -22.73
N SER A 27 -4.95 30.70 -22.91
CA SER A 27 -4.26 31.83 -22.27
C SER A 27 -4.63 31.94 -20.79
N GLY A 28 -3.90 31.24 -19.91
CA GLY A 28 -4.14 31.28 -18.46
C GLY A 28 -2.98 30.90 -17.53
N TRP A 29 -1.88 30.34 -18.04
CA TRP A 29 -0.85 29.70 -17.19
C TRP A 29 0.29 30.60 -16.68
N ASN A 30 0.30 31.90 -17.02
CA ASN A 30 1.38 32.83 -16.65
C ASN A 30 0.88 33.96 -15.71
N THR A 31 0.45 33.60 -14.51
CA THR A 31 0.30 34.55 -13.37
C THR A 31 0.92 33.94 -12.11
N PRO A 32 2.02 34.50 -11.57
CA PRO A 32 2.51 34.13 -10.25
C PRO A 32 1.45 34.40 -9.17
N PRO A 33 1.36 33.58 -8.11
CA PRO A 33 0.46 33.86 -7.00
C PRO A 33 0.87 35.18 -6.30
N PRO A 34 -0.08 36.04 -5.90
CA PRO A 34 0.23 37.25 -5.16
C PRO A 34 0.80 36.91 -3.77
N GLN A 35 1.85 37.62 -3.37
CA GLN A 35 2.49 37.43 -2.07
C GLN A 35 1.59 37.98 -0.94
N SER A 36 1.09 37.10 -0.08
CA SER A 36 0.32 37.50 1.10
C SER A 36 1.21 38.19 2.15
N PRO A 37 0.85 39.39 2.66
CA PRO A 37 1.61 40.05 3.72
C PRO A 37 1.47 39.29 5.05
N GLY A 38 2.61 38.93 5.66
CA GLY A 38 2.65 38.06 6.83
C GLY A 38 2.12 38.69 8.12
N TRP A 39 1.57 37.85 9.00
CA TRP A 39 1.15 38.22 10.36
C TRP A 39 1.61 37.18 11.40
N ALA A 40 2.22 37.70 12.45
CA ALA A 40 2.54 37.08 13.74
C ALA A 40 2.48 38.22 14.78
N PRO A 41 2.24 37.99 16.10
CA PRO A 41 2.63 36.79 16.86
C PRO A 41 1.57 36.24 17.84
N GLY A 42 1.87 35.11 18.48
CA GLY A 42 1.15 34.62 19.66
C GLY A 42 1.36 33.13 19.97
N ALA A 43 2.12 32.82 21.02
CA ALA A 43 2.22 31.47 21.59
C ALA A 43 1.34 31.37 22.86
N PRO A 44 1.04 30.17 23.41
CA PRO A 44 2.06 29.35 24.09
C PRO A 44 2.06 27.87 23.67
N GLY A 45 3.19 27.21 23.91
CA GLY A 45 3.46 25.84 23.43
C GLY A 45 2.84 24.71 24.25
N TRP A 46 2.92 23.51 23.67
CA TRP A 46 2.70 22.21 24.31
C TRP A 46 3.92 21.31 24.06
N SER A 47 4.26 20.47 25.02
CA SER A 47 5.39 19.52 24.92
C SER A 47 5.03 18.15 25.49
N PRO A 48 5.03 17.09 24.67
CA PRO A 48 5.27 15.71 25.09
C PRO A 48 6.80 15.47 25.05
N SER A 49 7.48 15.28 26.18
CA SER A 49 7.56 14.06 27.00
C SER A 49 8.64 13.07 26.52
N GLN A 50 9.66 12.86 27.35
CA GLN A 50 10.79 11.94 27.11
C GLN A 50 10.44 10.48 27.50
N SER A 51 11.40 9.56 27.26
CA SER A 51 11.38 8.12 27.56
C SER A 51 10.46 7.28 26.64
N TYR A 52 10.79 6.04 26.28
CA TYR A 52 11.65 5.08 26.99
C TYR A 52 12.77 4.48 26.13
N GLY A 53 13.97 4.40 26.70
CA GLY A 53 15.03 3.48 26.23
C GLY A 53 14.97 2.17 27.01
N TRP A 54 15.15 1.04 26.33
CA TRP A 54 15.27 -0.28 26.96
C TRP A 54 16.74 -0.70 27.08
N SER A 55 17.07 -1.46 28.12
CA SER A 55 18.41 -2.01 28.33
C SER A 55 18.34 -3.41 28.93
N PRO A 56 18.74 -4.46 28.20
CA PRO A 56 18.92 -5.80 28.75
C PRO A 56 20.14 -5.86 29.68
N SER A 57 20.03 -6.57 30.81
CA SER A 57 21.12 -6.74 31.77
C SER A 57 21.86 -8.08 31.60
N GLN A 58 23.18 -8.05 31.64
CA GLN A 58 24.02 -9.24 31.76
C GLN A 58 24.26 -9.64 33.23
N PRO A 59 24.34 -10.94 33.55
CA PRO A 59 24.89 -11.44 34.80
C PRO A 59 26.15 -12.33 34.65
N GLY A 60 27.17 -12.09 35.49
CA GLY A 60 28.19 -13.08 35.89
C GLY A 60 29.48 -13.14 35.05
N GLY A 61 30.64 -13.22 35.72
CA GLY A 61 31.94 -13.35 35.05
C GLY A 61 33.09 -13.82 35.95
N THR A 62 34.12 -14.41 35.32
CA THR A 62 35.43 -14.86 35.86
C THR A 62 36.43 -15.01 34.71
N GLY A 63 37.76 -14.87 34.87
CA GLY A 63 38.56 -14.50 36.05
C GLY A 63 40.01 -15.01 35.97
N TRP A 64 40.93 -14.33 36.67
CA TRP A 64 42.38 -14.68 36.81
C TRP A 64 43.25 -14.46 35.52
N PRO A 65 44.62 -14.47 35.56
CA PRO A 65 45.35 -13.21 35.82
C PRO A 65 46.72 -13.00 35.08
N THR A 66 47.40 -11.87 35.39
CA THR A 66 48.85 -11.54 35.20
C THR A 66 49.36 -11.03 33.82
N ASN A 67 50.56 -10.43 33.81
CA ASN A 67 50.99 -9.27 32.97
C ASN A 67 52.54 -9.03 33.11
N PRO A 68 53.24 -8.07 32.42
CA PRO A 68 53.11 -7.45 31.09
C PRO A 68 54.19 -8.05 30.12
N PRO A 69 55.38 -7.47 29.73
CA PRO A 69 56.06 -6.17 29.93
C PRO A 69 56.43 -5.36 28.63
N GLY A 70 56.85 -4.09 28.78
CA GLY A 70 57.40 -3.19 27.73
C GLY A 70 56.34 -2.26 27.10
N GLY A 71 56.51 -0.94 26.89
CA GLY A 71 57.66 -0.02 26.89
C GLY A 71 57.55 0.86 25.62
N THR A 72 57.66 2.19 25.59
CA THR A 72 58.19 3.22 26.53
C THR A 72 57.57 4.62 26.25
N GLY A 73 57.54 5.54 27.24
CA GLY A 73 57.62 7.00 26.99
C GLY A 73 56.47 7.89 27.50
N TRP A 74 56.81 8.88 28.34
CA TRP A 74 56.01 10.01 28.86
C TRP A 74 56.92 11.27 28.85
N PRO A 75 56.49 12.54 29.09
CA PRO A 75 55.38 13.07 29.91
C PRO A 75 54.46 14.05 29.11
N THR A 76 53.62 14.98 29.61
CA THR A 76 53.48 15.64 30.93
C THR A 76 52.05 16.17 31.19
N SER A 77 51.69 16.40 32.46
CA SER A 77 50.43 17.04 32.94
C SER A 77 50.64 17.48 34.42
N PRO A 78 49.63 17.97 35.19
CA PRO A 78 48.33 18.54 34.84
C PRO A 78 48.38 20.08 35.11
N PRO A 79 47.83 20.75 36.15
CA PRO A 79 46.87 20.41 37.23
C PRO A 79 45.47 21.08 37.07
N GLY A 80 44.47 20.65 37.85
CA GLY A 80 43.17 21.36 37.97
C GLY A 80 41.97 20.50 38.38
N ALA A 81 41.74 20.33 39.69
CA ALA A 81 40.59 19.64 40.30
C ALA A 81 40.42 20.17 41.74
N PRO A 82 39.60 19.59 42.65
CA PRO A 82 38.34 18.82 42.50
C PRO A 82 37.19 19.42 43.34
N TRP A 83 35.92 19.01 43.14
CA TRP A 83 34.89 19.08 44.20
C TRP A 83 33.84 17.95 44.09
N GLY A 84 33.41 17.42 45.24
CA GLY A 84 32.33 16.45 45.39
C GLY A 84 31.25 16.92 46.37
N PRO A 85 30.17 16.12 46.59
CA PRO A 85 29.01 16.51 47.39
C PRO A 85 29.24 16.39 48.91
N PRO A 86 28.41 17.05 49.75
CA PRO A 86 27.51 16.30 50.64
C PRO A 86 26.15 17.05 50.90
N PRO A 87 25.35 16.78 51.96
CA PRO A 87 24.42 15.64 51.99
C PRO A 87 23.00 15.95 52.51
N GLY A 88 22.11 14.95 52.47
CA GLY A 88 20.85 14.89 53.25
C GLY A 88 19.57 14.98 52.40
N GLY A 89 18.43 14.44 52.84
CA GLY A 89 18.19 13.61 54.03
C GLY A 89 16.70 13.50 54.34
N GLY A 90 16.22 12.32 54.74
CA GLY A 90 14.83 12.11 55.20
C GLY A 90 13.99 11.11 54.40
N LYS A 91 13.81 9.93 54.98
CA LYS A 91 12.55 9.15 54.92
C LYS A 91 11.90 9.32 56.32
N PRO A 92 10.56 9.29 56.49
CA PRO A 92 9.90 7.97 56.53
C PRO A 92 8.41 7.90 56.08
N THR A 93 8.02 6.67 55.73
CA THR A 93 6.69 6.03 55.93
C THR A 93 5.38 6.79 55.67
N GLY A 94 4.60 6.26 54.72
CA GLY A 94 3.13 6.25 54.76
C GLY A 94 2.59 4.92 54.24
N LYS A 95 1.94 4.11 55.09
CA LYS A 95 1.15 2.93 54.68
C LYS A 95 -0.32 3.26 54.86
N ILE A 96 -1.15 3.04 53.83
CA ILE A 96 -2.61 2.92 53.96
C ILE A 96 -3.04 1.66 53.20
N ILE A 97 -4.10 1.01 53.69
CA ILE A 97 -4.60 -0.30 53.25
C ILE A 97 -6.04 -0.14 52.77
N GLY A 98 -6.43 -0.91 51.75
CA GLY A 98 -7.78 -0.91 51.15
C GLY A 98 -7.71 -0.62 49.65
N GLY A 99 -8.20 -1.48 48.74
CA GLY A 99 -8.81 -2.79 48.94
C GLY A 99 -10.34 -2.74 48.99
N ILE A 100 -10.97 -3.02 47.86
CA ILE A 100 -12.28 -3.67 47.67
C ILE A 100 -12.25 -4.24 46.26
N ALA A 101 -12.73 -5.48 46.08
CA ALA A 101 -13.00 -6.06 44.77
C ALA A 101 -14.51 -6.24 44.63
N VAL A 102 -15.08 -5.81 43.50
CA VAL A 102 -16.43 -6.20 43.07
C VAL A 102 -16.36 -6.48 41.58
N ALA A 103 -16.54 -7.74 41.20
CA ALA A 103 -16.87 -8.11 39.83
C ALA A 103 -18.39 -8.25 39.73
N LEU A 104 -18.98 -7.75 38.64
CA LEU A 104 -20.36 -8.05 38.26
C LEU A 104 -20.39 -8.41 36.77
N THR A 105 -21.04 -9.54 36.48
CA THR A 105 -21.24 -10.13 35.14
C THR A 105 -22.75 -10.23 34.86
N VAL A 106 -23.12 -10.87 33.72
CA VAL A 106 -24.50 -11.16 33.28
C VAL A 106 -25.21 -9.93 32.69
N VAL A 107 -25.31 -9.74 31.35
CA VAL A 107 -26.01 -10.51 30.30
C VAL A 107 -27.54 -10.32 30.31
N ILE A 108 -28.09 -9.88 29.16
CA ILE A 108 -29.46 -10.04 28.59
C ILE A 108 -29.51 -9.12 27.34
N GLY A 109 -30.18 -9.43 26.22
CA GLY A 109 -30.92 -10.64 25.84
C GLY A 109 -31.53 -10.47 24.43
N LEU A 110 -31.94 -11.59 23.79
CA LEU A 110 -32.45 -11.63 22.41
C LEU A 110 -33.76 -10.84 22.21
N VAL A 111 -33.93 -10.21 21.04
CA VAL A 111 -35.21 -9.67 20.56
C VAL A 111 -35.70 -10.50 19.37
N VAL A 112 -36.73 -11.31 19.59
CA VAL A 112 -37.50 -11.98 18.52
C VAL A 112 -38.98 -11.77 18.81
N GLY A 113 -39.57 -10.75 18.19
CA GLY A 113 -40.98 -10.36 18.36
C GLY A 113 -41.87 -10.92 17.27
N VAL A 114 -42.49 -12.08 17.49
CA VAL A 114 -43.49 -12.65 16.57
C VAL A 114 -44.81 -11.86 16.70
N VAL A 115 -45.28 -11.27 15.60
CA VAL A 115 -46.61 -10.64 15.52
C VAL A 115 -47.57 -11.58 14.79
N LEU A 116 -48.50 -12.19 15.53
CA LEU A 116 -49.53 -13.06 14.97
C LEU A 116 -50.81 -12.29 14.65
N ALA A 117 -51.38 -12.64 13.49
CA ALA A 117 -52.54 -12.07 12.83
C ALA A 117 -53.75 -11.66 13.72
N THR A 118 -54.32 -10.49 13.40
CA THR A 118 -55.75 -10.18 13.63
C THR A 118 -56.47 -10.09 12.29
N LYS A 119 -57.30 -11.09 11.96
CA LYS A 119 -58.10 -11.13 10.73
C LYS A 119 -59.48 -10.51 10.96
N ARG A 120 -59.93 -9.61 10.07
CA ARG A 120 -61.34 -9.20 9.96
C ARG A 120 -61.75 -9.09 8.48
N SER A 121 -63.04 -9.18 8.21
CA SER A 121 -63.61 -9.51 6.89
C SER A 121 -64.25 -8.31 6.19
N GLY A 122 -64.20 -8.27 4.85
CA GLY A 122 -64.92 -7.31 4.01
C GLY A 122 -64.59 -7.52 2.52
N ASN A 123 -65.63 -7.78 1.72
CA ASN A 123 -65.67 -8.19 0.30
C ASN A 123 -64.64 -7.61 -0.69
N ASP A 124 -64.18 -8.51 -1.57
CA ASP A 124 -64.29 -8.47 -3.05
C ASP A 124 -64.41 -7.10 -3.77
N ASP A 125 -63.47 -6.82 -4.66
CA ASP A 125 -63.74 -6.36 -6.03
C ASP A 125 -62.53 -6.65 -6.94
N ASP A 126 -62.74 -6.68 -8.26
CA ASP A 126 -61.81 -7.28 -9.23
C ASP A 126 -60.57 -6.42 -9.57
N ALA A 127 -59.37 -7.00 -9.48
CA ALA A 127 -58.13 -6.41 -9.99
C ALA A 127 -57.08 -7.48 -10.34
N SER A 128 -57.12 -8.00 -11.57
CA SER A 128 -56.03 -8.82 -12.11
C SER A 128 -54.77 -7.98 -12.35
N SER A 129 -53.84 -7.99 -11.40
CA SER A 129 -52.49 -7.44 -11.56
C SER A 129 -51.44 -8.46 -11.11
N HIS A 130 -50.81 -9.08 -12.11
CA HIS A 130 -49.54 -9.81 -12.06
C HIS A 130 -49.18 -10.52 -10.74
N LEU A 131 -49.27 -11.85 -10.76
CA LEU A 131 -48.22 -12.66 -10.15
C LEU A 131 -46.89 -12.23 -10.79
N ALA A 132 -46.20 -11.30 -10.15
CA ALA A 132 -44.81 -11.02 -10.42
C ALA A 132 -44.05 -12.28 -10.05
N ASP A 133 -43.74 -13.09 -11.06
CA ASP A 133 -42.84 -14.23 -10.91
C ASP A 133 -41.58 -13.72 -10.22
N ALA A 134 -41.25 -14.32 -9.08
CA ALA A 134 -40.17 -13.87 -8.22
C ALA A 134 -38.86 -14.31 -8.86
N SER A 135 -38.52 -13.61 -9.96
CA SER A 135 -37.26 -13.73 -10.69
C SER A 135 -36.15 -13.62 -9.67
N THR A 136 -35.67 -14.79 -9.27
CA THR A 136 -34.49 -14.93 -8.44
C THR A 136 -33.37 -14.52 -9.35
N THR A 137 -33.04 -13.22 -9.31
CA THR A 137 -31.85 -12.70 -9.95
C THR A 137 -30.69 -13.44 -9.33
N THR A 138 -30.22 -14.48 -10.02
CA THR A 138 -28.98 -15.16 -9.71
C THR A 138 -27.88 -14.16 -9.94
N SER A 139 -27.66 -13.31 -8.92
CA SER A 139 -26.44 -12.56 -8.75
C SER A 139 -25.32 -13.59 -8.88
N ALA A 140 -24.51 -13.44 -9.94
CA ALA A 140 -23.43 -14.37 -10.20
C ALA A 140 -22.53 -14.34 -8.97
N LEU A 141 -22.35 -15.50 -8.32
CA LEU A 141 -21.53 -15.58 -7.13
C LEU A 141 -20.10 -15.23 -7.55
N GLU A 142 -19.61 -14.10 -7.03
CA GLU A 142 -18.26 -13.61 -7.22
C GLU A 142 -17.22 -14.71 -6.99
N PRO A 143 -16.15 -14.78 -7.82
CA PRO A 143 -15.21 -15.89 -7.77
C PRO A 143 -14.49 -15.93 -6.41
N THR A 144 -14.77 -16.97 -5.63
CA THR A 144 -14.15 -17.14 -4.30
C THR A 144 -12.78 -17.81 -4.43
N VAL A 145 -11.72 -17.03 -4.32
CA VAL A 145 -10.32 -17.48 -4.26
C VAL A 145 -10.05 -18.14 -2.91
N SER A 146 -9.51 -19.36 -2.95
CA SER A 146 -9.02 -20.06 -1.77
C SER A 146 -7.56 -19.71 -1.46
N VAL A 147 -7.17 -19.81 -0.18
CA VAL A 147 -5.79 -19.58 0.27
C VAL A 147 -4.77 -20.48 -0.47
N THR A 148 -5.19 -21.68 -0.91
CA THR A 148 -4.36 -22.60 -1.68
C THR A 148 -4.20 -22.21 -3.16
N ALA A 149 -5.04 -21.33 -3.70
CA ALA A 149 -4.95 -20.84 -5.07
C ALA A 149 -4.03 -19.61 -5.22
N LEU A 150 -3.80 -18.84 -4.14
CA LEU A 150 -3.04 -17.58 -4.16
C LEU A 150 -1.68 -17.65 -4.89
N GLU A 151 -0.91 -18.71 -4.69
CA GLU A 151 0.42 -18.88 -5.31
C GLU A 151 0.36 -18.98 -6.85
N GLY A 152 -0.78 -19.44 -7.39
CA GLY A 152 -1.05 -19.56 -8.82
C GLY A 152 -1.53 -18.25 -9.47
N LEU A 153 -1.95 -17.25 -8.68
CA LEU A 153 -2.29 -15.91 -9.16
C LEU A 153 -1.06 -15.02 -9.34
N LEU A 154 0.06 -15.38 -8.71
CA LEU A 154 1.34 -14.69 -8.90
C LEU A 154 1.96 -15.08 -10.24
N PRO A 155 2.35 -14.10 -11.09
CA PRO A 155 2.80 -14.38 -12.46
C PRO A 155 4.13 -15.13 -12.46
N THR A 156 4.29 -16.01 -13.44
CA THR A 156 5.58 -16.66 -13.72
C THR A 156 6.44 -15.75 -14.59
N ALA A 157 7.75 -15.99 -14.67
CA ALA A 157 8.62 -15.29 -15.62
C ALA A 157 8.15 -15.42 -17.08
N SER A 158 7.49 -16.54 -17.44
CA SER A 158 6.87 -16.74 -18.76
C SER A 158 5.59 -15.90 -18.95
N THR A 159 4.79 -15.75 -17.88
CA THR A 159 3.63 -14.85 -17.86
C THR A 159 4.07 -13.40 -18.07
N VAL A 160 5.14 -12.98 -17.39
CA VAL A 160 5.72 -11.64 -17.53
C VAL A 160 6.31 -11.40 -18.92
N ASP A 161 7.04 -12.36 -19.48
CA ASP A 161 7.57 -12.25 -20.86
C ASP A 161 6.43 -12.16 -21.90
N THR A 162 5.35 -12.90 -21.68
CA THR A 162 4.15 -12.83 -22.54
C THR A 162 3.44 -11.48 -22.43
N ALA A 163 3.32 -10.91 -21.23
CA ALA A 163 2.56 -9.69 -20.97
C ALA A 163 3.35 -8.39 -21.24
N LEU A 164 4.65 -8.38 -20.93
CA LEU A 164 5.51 -7.18 -20.93
C LEU A 164 6.74 -7.29 -21.86
N HIS A 165 6.99 -8.45 -22.47
CA HIS A 165 8.21 -8.76 -23.23
C HIS A 165 9.50 -8.69 -22.39
N ILE A 166 9.36 -8.85 -21.06
CA ILE A 166 10.46 -8.86 -20.09
C ILE A 166 10.88 -10.32 -19.80
N SER A 167 11.56 -10.93 -20.77
CA SER A 167 12.27 -12.21 -20.60
C SER A 167 13.49 -12.12 -19.65
N GLY A 168 13.97 -13.27 -19.18
CA GLY A 168 15.25 -13.39 -18.46
C GLY A 168 15.21 -13.05 -16.97
N LEU A 169 14.02 -13.06 -16.35
CA LEU A 169 13.83 -12.81 -14.92
C LEU A 169 14.14 -14.03 -14.05
N GLU A 170 14.83 -13.80 -12.93
CA GLU A 170 15.06 -14.78 -11.86
C GLU A 170 14.16 -14.47 -10.66
N ILE A 171 13.56 -15.49 -10.04
CA ILE A 171 12.88 -15.32 -8.73
C ILE A 171 13.96 -15.09 -7.67
N LYS A 172 13.84 -14.00 -6.91
CA LYS A 172 14.76 -13.63 -5.83
C LYS A 172 14.18 -13.89 -4.44
N ASP A 173 12.88 -13.71 -4.28
CA ASP A 173 12.18 -13.87 -3.00
C ASP A 173 10.72 -14.33 -3.21
N THR A 174 10.19 -15.10 -2.25
CA THR A 174 8.78 -15.51 -2.16
C THR A 174 8.29 -15.45 -0.72
N ARG A 175 7.23 -14.68 -0.48
CA ARG A 175 6.72 -14.35 0.86
C ARG A 175 5.34 -14.95 1.08
N GLN A 176 5.09 -15.45 2.30
CA GLN A 176 3.78 -15.93 2.75
C GLN A 176 3.15 -15.06 3.85
N ALA A 177 3.78 -13.92 4.10
CA ALA A 177 3.37 -12.87 5.02
C ALA A 177 3.55 -11.51 4.33
N VAL A 178 3.04 -10.46 4.96
CA VAL A 178 3.27 -9.07 4.54
C VAL A 178 4.76 -8.73 4.58
N TYR A 179 5.20 -7.83 3.70
CA TYR A 179 6.49 -7.18 3.83
C TYR A 179 6.50 -6.27 5.07
N VAL A 180 7.68 -6.11 5.69
CA VAL A 180 7.90 -5.20 6.82
C VAL A 180 9.26 -4.54 6.57
N LEU A 181 9.35 -3.23 6.81
CA LEU A 181 10.62 -2.49 6.73
C LEU A 181 11.61 -3.02 7.79
N GLU A 182 12.91 -2.98 7.47
CA GLU A 182 13.94 -3.27 8.46
C GLU A 182 13.91 -2.24 9.59
N ALA A 183 14.32 -2.64 10.80
CA ALA A 183 14.02 -1.90 12.04
C ALA A 183 14.59 -0.46 12.10
N ASP A 184 15.64 -0.17 11.33
CA ASP A 184 16.30 1.15 11.24
C ASP A 184 16.05 1.88 9.90
N ASP A 185 15.36 1.24 8.93
CA ASP A 185 14.95 1.83 7.65
C ASP A 185 13.79 2.84 7.86
N ARG A 186 13.67 3.83 6.97
CA ARG A 186 12.74 4.95 7.15
C ARG A 186 12.10 5.39 5.83
N VAL A 187 10.87 5.89 5.93
CA VAL A 187 10.15 6.54 4.84
C VAL A 187 9.63 7.89 5.35
N SER A 188 9.80 8.96 4.56
CA SER A 188 9.54 10.34 5.00
C SER A 188 8.06 10.66 5.25
N ASP A 189 7.15 9.95 4.57
CA ASP A 189 5.69 10.02 4.78
C ASP A 189 5.14 8.58 4.82
N MET A 190 4.75 8.12 6.01
CA MET A 190 4.28 6.73 6.21
C MET A 190 2.87 6.50 5.63
N ASP A 191 2.07 7.55 5.38
CA ASP A 191 0.79 7.39 4.68
C ASP A 191 1.02 6.97 3.21
N CYS A 192 2.21 7.25 2.68
CA CYS A 192 2.63 6.95 1.31
C CYS A 192 3.45 5.65 1.16
N VAL A 193 3.62 4.87 2.24
CA VAL A 193 4.52 3.71 2.28
C VAL A 193 4.15 2.58 1.30
N SER A 194 2.89 2.46 0.85
CA SER A 194 2.49 1.47 -0.15
C SER A 194 2.82 1.85 -1.58
N VAL A 195 3.11 3.11 -1.91
CA VAL A 195 3.55 3.48 -3.28
C VAL A 195 4.84 2.75 -3.65
N PRO A 196 5.93 2.78 -2.84
CA PRO A 196 7.16 2.07 -3.12
C PRO A 196 7.18 0.56 -2.81
N TYR A 197 6.27 0.04 -1.97
CA TYR A 197 6.37 -1.34 -1.44
C TYR A 197 5.07 -2.14 -1.60
N VAL A 198 5.17 -3.24 -2.35
CA VAL A 198 4.15 -4.29 -2.45
C VAL A 198 3.99 -5.01 -1.10
N SER A 199 2.78 -5.46 -0.78
CA SER A 199 2.44 -6.27 0.40
C SER A 199 2.74 -5.61 1.76
N GLN A 200 2.80 -4.28 1.85
CA GLN A 200 3.34 -3.57 3.02
C GLN A 200 2.48 -3.74 4.29
N GLY A 201 3.09 -4.26 5.35
CA GLY A 201 2.43 -4.61 6.61
C GLY A 201 1.68 -3.47 7.28
N ALA A 202 2.23 -2.23 7.26
CA ALA A 202 1.54 -1.08 7.86
C ALA A 202 0.23 -0.67 7.14
N VAL A 203 0.01 -1.16 5.92
CA VAL A 203 -1.20 -0.89 5.12
C VAL A 203 -2.17 -2.08 5.18
N TYR A 204 -1.64 -3.30 5.28
CA TYR A 204 -2.40 -4.53 5.53
C TYR A 204 -2.83 -4.72 6.99
N GLU A 205 -2.18 -4.06 7.96
CA GLU A 205 -2.58 -4.12 9.36
C GLU A 205 -4.02 -3.61 9.53
N GLY A 206 -4.84 -4.38 10.24
CA GLY A 206 -6.26 -4.11 10.44
C GLY A 206 -7.15 -4.22 9.20
N SER A 207 -6.65 -4.60 8.02
CA SER A 207 -7.47 -4.64 6.78
C SER A 207 -8.46 -5.81 6.70
N GLY A 208 -8.32 -6.81 7.57
CA GLY A 208 -9.14 -8.04 7.52
C GLY A 208 -8.67 -9.09 6.51
N TYR A 209 -7.51 -8.89 5.85
CA TYR A 209 -6.92 -9.92 4.99
C TYR A 209 -6.69 -11.23 5.77
N THR A 210 -6.84 -12.36 5.07
CA THR A 210 -6.88 -13.71 5.65
C THR A 210 -5.64 -14.54 5.32
N ALA A 211 -5.02 -14.29 4.17
CA ALA A 211 -3.75 -14.83 3.75
C ALA A 211 -3.16 -13.95 2.64
N ILE A 212 -1.84 -14.02 2.45
CA ILE A 212 -1.12 -13.32 1.38
C ILE A 212 -0.03 -14.21 0.78
N ARG A 213 0.23 -14.05 -0.51
CA ARG A 213 1.43 -14.54 -1.19
C ARG A 213 2.06 -13.38 -1.94
N ALA A 214 3.39 -13.29 -1.95
CA ALA A 214 4.12 -12.36 -2.80
C ALA A 214 5.35 -13.01 -3.43
N ARG A 215 5.79 -12.50 -4.58
CA ARG A 215 6.93 -12.99 -5.35
C ARG A 215 7.67 -11.83 -5.99
N ARG A 216 8.96 -11.73 -5.68
CA ARG A 216 9.91 -10.79 -6.30
C ARG A 216 10.75 -11.49 -7.35
N MET A 217 10.81 -10.89 -8.54
CA MET A 217 11.58 -11.32 -9.68
C MET A 217 12.47 -10.17 -10.17
N GLU A 218 13.71 -10.47 -10.54
CA GLU A 218 14.66 -9.44 -10.98
C GLU A 218 15.51 -9.93 -12.15
N LYS A 219 16.01 -8.96 -12.92
CA LYS A 219 17.17 -9.11 -13.81
C LYS A 219 17.96 -7.81 -13.80
N LYS A 220 19.02 -7.70 -14.60
CA LYS A 220 19.73 -6.42 -14.76
C LYS A 220 18.74 -5.33 -15.21
N ASP A 221 18.74 -4.21 -14.48
CA ASP A 221 17.94 -3.00 -14.72
C ASP A 221 16.42 -3.21 -14.75
N VAL A 222 15.88 -4.29 -14.17
CA VAL A 222 14.43 -4.49 -13.99
C VAL A 222 14.14 -5.24 -12.68
N ILE A 223 13.22 -4.68 -11.88
CA ILE A 223 12.66 -5.31 -10.67
C ILE A 223 11.16 -5.47 -10.87
N ILE A 224 10.61 -6.62 -10.47
CA ILE A 224 9.16 -6.85 -10.40
C ILE A 224 8.86 -7.47 -9.04
N ASP A 225 7.92 -6.89 -8.29
CA ASP A 225 7.34 -7.51 -7.10
C ASP A 225 5.82 -7.59 -7.28
N THR A 226 5.21 -8.66 -6.78
CA THR A 226 3.79 -8.97 -7.01
C THR A 226 3.20 -9.62 -5.79
N ALA A 227 1.95 -9.30 -5.45
CA ALA A 227 1.23 -9.92 -4.35
C ALA A 227 -0.21 -10.29 -4.70
N ALA A 228 -0.74 -11.26 -3.97
CA ALA A 228 -2.12 -11.70 -4.00
C ALA A 228 -2.58 -12.00 -2.57
N ALA A 229 -3.66 -11.35 -2.13
CA ALA A 229 -4.21 -11.50 -0.79
C ALA A 229 -5.71 -11.85 -0.81
N THR A 230 -6.13 -12.82 -0.01
CA THR A 230 -7.55 -13.16 0.16
C THR A 230 -8.19 -12.40 1.32
N PHE A 231 -9.43 -11.99 1.15
CA PHE A 231 -10.29 -11.38 2.17
C PHE A 231 -11.53 -12.27 2.44
N PRO A 232 -12.36 -11.98 3.45
CA PRO A 232 -13.55 -12.77 3.75
C PRO A 232 -14.63 -12.69 2.64
N THR A 233 -14.78 -11.54 1.99
CA THR A 233 -15.73 -11.29 0.89
C THR A 233 -15.11 -10.44 -0.22
N SER A 234 -15.80 -10.33 -1.37
CA SER A 234 -15.41 -9.38 -2.43
C SER A 234 -15.48 -7.92 -2.01
N GLN A 235 -16.41 -7.56 -1.11
CA GLN A 235 -16.53 -6.18 -0.63
C GLN A 235 -15.28 -5.81 0.17
N ASP A 236 -14.83 -6.67 1.08
CA ASP A 236 -13.61 -6.44 1.88
C ASP A 236 -12.36 -6.22 1.00
N ALA A 237 -12.21 -6.99 -0.09
CA ALA A 237 -11.11 -6.81 -1.05
C ALA A 237 -11.24 -5.51 -1.88
N THR A 238 -12.47 -5.09 -2.15
CA THR A 238 -12.80 -3.86 -2.90
C THR A 238 -12.56 -2.62 -2.03
N ASP A 239 -13.01 -2.65 -0.77
CA ASP A 239 -12.78 -1.62 0.25
C ASP A 239 -11.27 -1.45 0.51
N PHE A 240 -10.51 -2.57 0.55
CA PHE A 240 -9.05 -2.54 0.71
C PHE A 240 -8.34 -1.90 -0.49
N ARG A 241 -8.72 -2.25 -1.72
CA ARG A 241 -8.25 -1.60 -2.95
C ARG A 241 -8.53 -0.09 -2.90
N GLU A 242 -9.75 0.31 -2.55
CA GLU A 242 -10.16 1.71 -2.51
C GLU A 242 -9.46 2.52 -1.40
N LYS A 243 -9.19 1.91 -0.23
CA LYS A 243 -8.30 2.48 0.79
C LYS A 243 -6.94 2.84 0.19
N ILE A 244 -6.30 1.90 -0.52
CA ILE A 244 -4.96 2.11 -1.11
C ILE A 244 -5.01 3.15 -2.22
N THR A 245 -6.01 3.11 -3.11
CA THR A 245 -6.23 4.14 -4.13
C THR A 245 -6.34 5.54 -3.50
N GLY A 246 -7.08 5.69 -2.40
CA GLY A 246 -7.19 6.95 -1.66
C GLY A 246 -5.88 7.41 -1.02
N GLN A 247 -5.07 6.49 -0.49
CA GLN A 247 -3.73 6.80 0.00
C GLN A 247 -2.82 7.30 -1.12
N TRP A 248 -2.75 6.58 -2.25
CA TRP A 248 -1.93 6.96 -3.40
C TRP A 248 -2.35 8.34 -3.98
N GLN A 249 -3.66 8.61 -4.08
CA GLN A 249 -4.17 9.92 -4.47
C GLN A 249 -3.77 11.03 -3.49
N GLY A 250 -3.75 10.75 -2.18
CA GLY A 250 -3.27 11.66 -1.14
C GLY A 250 -1.74 11.88 -1.16
N CYS A 251 -0.99 11.01 -1.84
CA CYS A 251 0.46 11.08 -2.00
C CYS A 251 0.91 11.68 -3.33
N ALA A 252 -0.01 11.82 -4.28
CA ALA A 252 0.27 12.32 -5.61
C ALA A 252 0.96 13.71 -5.58
N ARG A 253 1.98 13.87 -6.42
CA ARG A 253 2.78 15.10 -6.61
C ARG A 253 3.59 15.54 -5.38
N LYS A 254 3.81 14.65 -4.40
CA LYS A 254 4.78 14.84 -3.30
C LYS A 254 6.11 14.13 -3.61
N PRO A 255 7.24 14.60 -3.06
CA PRO A 255 8.43 13.77 -2.88
C PRO A 255 8.23 12.76 -1.75
N LEU A 256 8.84 11.58 -1.88
CA LEU A 256 8.92 10.54 -0.85
C LEU A 256 10.37 10.07 -0.74
N THR A 257 11.03 10.35 0.38
CA THR A 257 12.39 9.88 0.64
C THR A 257 12.35 8.52 1.35
N ARG A 258 13.09 7.55 0.83
CA ARG A 258 13.39 6.26 1.47
C ARG A 258 14.84 6.30 1.98
N TYR A 259 15.08 5.82 3.19
CA TYR A 259 16.42 5.67 3.79
C TYR A 259 16.66 4.22 4.16
N PHE A 260 17.85 3.71 3.83
CA PHE A 260 18.27 2.34 4.09
C PHE A 260 19.43 2.25 5.07
N SER A 261 19.19 1.49 6.13
CA SER A 261 20.16 1.21 7.18
C SER A 261 21.30 0.27 6.76
N TYR A 262 21.13 -0.53 5.70
CA TYR A 262 22.13 -1.53 5.29
C TYR A 262 23.35 -0.92 4.57
N ASN A 263 23.22 0.26 3.98
CA ASN A 263 24.27 0.98 3.26
C ASN A 263 24.44 2.46 3.65
N ASP A 264 23.63 2.99 4.59
CA ASP A 264 23.62 4.41 5.02
C ASP A 264 23.35 5.37 3.86
N ASP A 265 22.24 5.11 3.17
CA ASP A 265 21.91 5.69 1.85
C ASP A 265 20.45 6.16 1.80
N GLU A 266 20.17 7.18 0.97
CA GLU A 266 18.83 7.74 0.81
C GLU A 266 18.49 8.08 -0.65
N GLU A 267 17.25 7.82 -1.04
CA GLU A 267 16.72 8.08 -2.38
C GLU A 267 15.39 8.82 -2.28
N THR A 268 15.16 9.82 -3.14
CA THR A 268 13.92 10.61 -3.13
C THR A 268 13.13 10.38 -4.40
N TRP A 269 11.82 10.16 -4.25
CA TRP A 269 10.92 9.72 -5.31
C TRP A 269 9.78 10.70 -5.51
N MET A 270 9.64 11.25 -6.71
CA MET A 270 8.51 12.09 -7.07
C MET A 270 7.32 11.21 -7.48
N ILE A 271 6.28 11.18 -6.64
CA ILE A 271 5.06 10.41 -6.89
C ILE A 271 4.21 11.15 -7.93
N GLY A 272 3.79 10.45 -8.98
CA GLY A 272 2.92 10.94 -10.04
C GLY A 272 1.46 11.10 -9.59
N SER A 273 0.55 11.19 -10.57
CA SER A 273 -0.88 11.03 -10.30
C SER A 273 -1.23 9.55 -10.12
N THR A 274 -2.29 9.26 -9.36
CA THR A 274 -2.94 7.95 -9.41
C THR A 274 -4.02 7.96 -10.48
N GLU A 275 -3.94 7.03 -11.43
CA GLU A 275 -4.97 6.76 -12.43
C GLU A 275 -5.85 5.60 -11.97
N THR A 276 -7.13 5.62 -12.33
CA THR A 276 -8.15 4.70 -11.79
C THR A 276 -9.11 4.23 -12.87
N ASP A 277 -9.38 2.93 -12.90
CA ASP A 277 -10.47 2.29 -13.65
C ASP A 277 -11.49 1.70 -12.65
N GLN A 278 -12.52 0.99 -13.12
CA GLN A 278 -13.57 0.40 -12.29
C GLN A 278 -13.02 -0.58 -11.22
N ASP A 279 -12.07 -1.44 -11.63
CA ASP A 279 -11.58 -2.55 -10.81
C ASP A 279 -10.11 -2.37 -10.34
N THR A 280 -9.43 -1.32 -10.80
CA THR A 280 -7.98 -1.12 -10.63
C THR A 280 -7.59 0.35 -10.39
N ALA A 281 -6.43 0.56 -9.79
CA ALA A 281 -5.74 1.83 -9.76
C ALA A 281 -4.24 1.62 -9.98
N HIS A 282 -3.55 2.60 -10.56
CA HIS A 282 -2.10 2.58 -10.68
C HIS A 282 -1.47 3.97 -10.53
N THR A 283 -0.19 4.02 -10.18
CA THR A 283 0.58 5.25 -10.04
C THR A 283 2.05 4.99 -10.41
N VAL A 284 2.75 6.02 -10.90
CA VAL A 284 4.17 5.95 -11.22
C VAL A 284 4.95 6.88 -10.30
N ALA A 285 6.02 6.38 -9.69
CA ALA A 285 6.99 7.19 -8.97
C ALA A 285 8.32 7.22 -9.76
N TYR A 286 8.98 8.38 -9.78
CA TYR A 286 10.24 8.60 -10.50
C TYR A 286 11.35 8.96 -9.52
N GLU A 287 12.54 8.38 -9.67
CA GLU A 287 13.68 8.65 -8.79
C GLU A 287 14.35 9.99 -9.12
N GLU A 288 14.61 10.82 -8.11
CA GLU A 288 15.37 12.06 -8.26
C GLU A 288 16.85 11.77 -8.53
N GLY A 289 17.24 11.87 -9.81
CA GLY A 289 18.62 11.67 -10.26
C GLY A 289 18.91 10.28 -10.84
N GLY A 290 17.98 9.31 -10.72
CA GLY A 290 18.12 7.93 -11.23
C GLY A 290 18.11 7.76 -12.75
N GLU A 291 18.54 8.76 -13.53
CA GLU A 291 18.67 8.75 -15.00
C GLU A 291 17.44 8.28 -15.82
N GLY A 292 16.25 8.33 -15.23
CA GLY A 292 14.98 7.86 -15.83
C GLY A 292 14.43 6.57 -15.22
N TRP A 293 15.04 6.07 -14.15
CA TRP A 293 14.52 5.00 -13.30
C TRP A 293 13.18 5.40 -12.68
N ALA A 294 12.21 4.52 -12.83
CA ALA A 294 10.84 4.69 -12.36
C ALA A 294 10.29 3.36 -11.84
N CYS A 295 9.30 3.44 -10.97
CA CYS A 295 8.51 2.33 -10.47
C CYS A 295 7.03 2.64 -10.73
N THR A 296 6.39 1.82 -11.57
CA THR A 296 4.93 1.82 -11.72
C THR A 296 4.35 0.77 -10.78
N HIS A 297 3.32 1.13 -10.01
CA HIS A 297 2.64 0.25 -9.05
C HIS A 297 1.14 0.28 -9.34
N ALA A 298 0.54 -0.90 -9.51
CA ALA A 298 -0.88 -1.08 -9.72
C ALA A 298 -1.49 -2.03 -8.67
N ILE A 299 -2.71 -1.72 -8.23
CA ILE A 299 -3.56 -2.56 -7.38
C ILE A 299 -4.93 -2.76 -8.00
N GLY A 300 -5.53 -3.93 -7.80
CA GLY A 300 -6.90 -4.21 -8.21
C GLY A 300 -7.55 -5.31 -7.39
N SER A 301 -8.86 -5.52 -7.57
CA SER A 301 -9.60 -6.59 -6.92
C SER A 301 -10.47 -7.36 -7.91
N ARG A 302 -10.68 -8.66 -7.64
CA ARG A 302 -11.65 -9.51 -8.34
C ARG A 302 -12.03 -10.68 -7.43
N GLY A 303 -13.32 -10.88 -7.19
CA GLY A 303 -13.72 -11.79 -6.13
C GLY A 303 -13.24 -11.29 -4.77
N ASN A 304 -13.08 -12.21 -3.82
CA ASN A 304 -12.49 -11.92 -2.50
C ASN A 304 -10.95 -11.76 -2.53
N ALA A 305 -10.34 -11.45 -3.67
CA ALA A 305 -8.90 -11.26 -3.80
C ALA A 305 -8.54 -9.83 -4.20
N ALA A 306 -7.54 -9.26 -3.51
CA ALA A 306 -6.83 -8.06 -3.95
C ALA A 306 -5.45 -8.47 -4.46
N LEU A 307 -5.03 -7.88 -5.58
CA LEU A 307 -3.79 -8.19 -6.28
C LEU A 307 -2.97 -6.91 -6.47
N GLU A 308 -1.66 -7.00 -6.29
CA GLU A 308 -0.70 -5.91 -6.46
C GLU A 308 0.40 -6.33 -7.45
N ALA A 309 0.83 -5.37 -8.28
CA ALA A 309 2.00 -5.52 -9.14
C ALA A 309 2.82 -4.22 -9.13
N LEU A 310 4.12 -4.33 -8.89
CA LEU A 310 5.11 -3.27 -8.99
C LEU A 310 6.12 -3.66 -10.06
N VAL A 311 6.40 -2.77 -11.00
CA VAL A 311 7.42 -2.94 -12.03
C VAL A 311 8.32 -1.71 -12.01
N CYS A 312 9.62 -1.92 -11.78
CA CYS A 312 10.62 -0.86 -11.80
C CYS A 312 11.66 -1.09 -12.91
N GLY A 313 12.08 0.01 -13.54
CA GLY A 313 12.95 0.02 -14.70
C GLY A 313 13.12 1.44 -15.25
N ASN A 314 13.98 1.61 -16.25
CA ASN A 314 14.09 2.89 -16.95
C ASN A 314 12.88 3.12 -17.87
N GLY A 315 12.18 4.24 -17.68
CA GLY A 315 11.09 4.68 -18.56
C GLY A 315 9.75 3.95 -18.39
N MET A 316 9.53 3.26 -17.26
CA MET A 316 8.27 2.57 -16.96
C MET A 316 7.07 3.54 -16.91
N THR A 317 5.90 3.07 -17.37
CA THR A 317 4.62 3.78 -17.32
C THR A 317 3.49 2.91 -16.75
N ASP A 318 3.06 1.91 -17.49
CA ASP A 318 1.82 1.14 -17.28
C ASP A 318 2.05 -0.38 -17.25
N GLU A 319 3.31 -0.82 -17.20
CA GLU A 319 3.69 -2.23 -17.12
C GLU A 319 3.09 -2.93 -15.90
N ALA A 320 2.99 -2.25 -14.76
CA ALA A 320 2.31 -2.79 -13.58
C ALA A 320 0.81 -2.97 -13.81
N ALA A 321 0.13 -2.02 -14.46
CA ALA A 321 -1.28 -2.14 -14.78
C ALA A 321 -1.54 -3.27 -15.80
N THR A 322 -0.66 -3.40 -16.80
CA THR A 322 -0.68 -4.49 -17.78
C THR A 322 -0.46 -5.85 -17.12
N LEU A 323 0.50 -5.97 -16.20
CA LEU A 323 0.76 -7.21 -15.46
C LEU A 323 -0.38 -7.55 -14.49
N LEU A 324 -0.88 -6.57 -13.75
CA LEU A 324 -2.05 -6.70 -12.87
C LEU A 324 -3.27 -7.20 -13.64
N ASN A 325 -3.53 -6.67 -14.84
CA ASN A 325 -4.62 -7.15 -15.69
C ASN A 325 -4.44 -8.62 -16.08
N SER A 326 -3.21 -9.08 -16.35
CA SER A 326 -2.92 -10.50 -16.54
C SER A 326 -3.15 -11.34 -15.27
N MET A 327 -2.88 -10.80 -14.08
CA MET A 327 -3.10 -11.48 -12.80
C MET A 327 -4.61 -11.57 -12.48
N LEU A 328 -5.37 -10.48 -12.61
CA LEU A 328 -6.83 -10.45 -12.43
C LEU A 328 -7.53 -11.42 -13.39
N ASN A 329 -7.05 -11.54 -14.63
CA ASN A 329 -7.58 -12.50 -15.60
C ASN A 329 -7.24 -13.97 -15.31
N SER A 330 -6.39 -14.26 -14.31
CA SER A 330 -6.21 -15.62 -13.77
C SER A 330 -7.16 -15.96 -12.62
N VAL A 331 -7.90 -14.97 -12.08
CA VAL A 331 -8.91 -15.19 -11.04
C VAL A 331 -10.20 -15.74 -11.67
N ALA A 332 -10.23 -17.07 -11.79
CA ALA A 332 -11.39 -17.89 -12.16
C ALA A 332 -12.08 -17.51 -13.48
N GLY A 333 -11.29 -17.32 -14.53
CA GLY A 333 -11.69 -17.68 -15.90
C GLY A 333 -11.55 -19.18 -16.13
#